data_AF-I4WAM3-F1
#
_entry.id   AF-I4WAM3-F1
#
_cell.length_a   1.000
_cell.length_b   1.000
_cell.length_c   1.000
_cell.angle_alpha   90.00
_cell.angle_beta   90.00
_cell.angle_gamma   90.00
#
_symmetry.space_group_name_H-M   'P 1'
#
loop_
_entity.id
_entity.type
_entity.pdbx_description
1 polymer ?
#
loop_
_entity_poly.entity_id
_entity_poly.type
_entity_poly.pdbx_seq_one_letter_code
_entity_poly.pdbx_strand_id
1 'polypeptide(L)'
;MGGRNRIVLNGKPTFLLATLDQGYWPDGIYTAPTDAALKFDIRKTRDLGFNTIRKHIKVEPARWYYWADRIGLMVWQDMPALPTGSNDKLSATDKANFRAQVTAIVDQLKGETSIIGWIPFNEGWGQWSIPAAAELAAQIKQLDPSRLVDARSGANCCDMKGDPHAGDVYDVHDYQGPGLPSPDAQRAAIDGEHGGLTLGIPGHVWPNTPINPYGAVKDRAALNAGYVANTKVLLDKGMPKGMSGSVYTKITDVEGEHNGLYTYDRKVEKVDEAKVRTINQAVIRAGVQP
;
A
#
# COMPACT_ATOMS: atom_id res chain seq x y z
N MET A 1 11.28 -6.00 19.53
CA MET A 1 10.52 -6.56 20.69
C MET A 1 10.45 -8.07 20.55
N GLY A 2 10.63 -8.83 21.63
CA GLY A 2 10.65 -10.30 21.57
C GLY A 2 11.76 -10.88 20.67
N GLY A 3 12.92 -10.21 20.56
CA GLY A 3 14.04 -10.64 19.70
C GLY A 3 13.83 -10.41 18.19
N ARG A 4 12.76 -9.72 17.77
CA ARG A 4 12.47 -9.40 16.37
C ARG A 4 12.31 -7.90 16.14
N ASN A 5 12.68 -7.43 14.94
CA ASN A 5 12.39 -6.06 14.51
C ASN A 5 10.90 -5.90 14.21
N ARG A 6 10.32 -4.80 14.70
CA ARG A 6 8.91 -4.47 14.60
C ARG A 6 8.76 -2.98 14.33
N ILE A 7 7.73 -2.61 13.58
CA ILE A 7 7.36 -1.21 13.44
C ILE A 7 6.71 -0.73 14.74
N VAL A 8 7.15 0.45 15.20
CA VAL A 8 6.61 1.10 16.39
C VAL A 8 6.09 2.49 16.06
N LEU A 9 4.98 2.87 16.66
CA LEU A 9 4.48 4.24 16.67
C LEU A 9 4.55 4.76 18.11
N ASN A 10 5.30 5.83 18.34
CA ASN A 10 5.51 6.41 19.67
C ASN A 10 5.96 5.36 20.71
N GLY A 11 6.91 4.49 20.31
CA GLY A 11 7.48 3.45 21.16
C GLY A 11 6.60 2.21 21.39
N LYS A 12 5.40 2.14 20.81
CA LYS A 12 4.49 1.00 20.93
C LYS A 12 4.46 0.19 19.64
N PRO A 13 4.49 -1.16 19.70
CA PRO A 13 4.31 -1.97 18.50
C PRO A 13 2.97 -1.66 17.87
N THR A 14 2.98 -1.46 16.56
CA THR A 14 1.79 -1.13 15.78
C THR A 14 1.79 -1.97 14.53
N PHE A 15 0.73 -2.75 14.34
CA PHE A 15 0.49 -3.41 13.06
C PHE A 15 -0.16 -2.44 12.09
N LEU A 16 0.52 -2.18 10.98
CA LEU A 16 0.06 -1.30 9.91
C LEU A 16 -0.86 -2.10 8.98
N LEU A 17 -2.16 -2.11 9.29
CA LEU A 17 -3.14 -2.70 8.41
C LEU A 17 -3.61 -1.63 7.43
N ALA A 18 -3.10 -1.73 6.20
CA ALA A 18 -3.31 -0.74 5.17
C ALA A 18 -4.27 -1.20 4.07
N THR A 19 -4.85 -0.23 3.39
CA THR A 19 -5.40 -0.42 2.05
C THR A 19 -4.51 0.29 1.04
N LEU A 20 -4.42 -0.27 -0.16
CA LEU A 20 -3.85 0.42 -1.30
C LEU A 20 -4.84 1.50 -1.77
N ASP A 21 -4.33 2.69 -2.08
CA ASP A 21 -5.07 3.80 -2.68
C ASP A 21 -4.32 4.30 -3.92
N GLN A 22 -4.83 3.94 -5.10
CA GLN A 22 -4.29 4.37 -6.39
C GLN A 22 -4.72 5.80 -6.76
N GLY A 23 -5.82 6.31 -6.17
CA GLY A 23 -6.29 7.67 -6.39
C GLY A 23 -6.84 7.94 -7.79
N TYR A 24 -7.49 6.94 -8.41
CA TYR A 24 -8.10 7.10 -9.73
C TYR A 24 -9.57 7.50 -9.63
N TRP A 25 -10.04 8.31 -10.57
CA TRP A 25 -11.36 8.94 -10.60
C TRP A 25 -11.99 8.84 -11.99
N PRO A 26 -13.26 8.42 -12.13
CA PRO A 26 -13.89 8.27 -13.44
C PRO A 26 -13.85 9.52 -14.32
N ASP A 27 -13.98 10.71 -13.72
CA ASP A 27 -14.04 11.96 -14.49
C ASP A 27 -12.64 12.53 -14.80
N GLY A 28 -11.73 12.47 -13.83
CA GLY A 28 -10.43 13.16 -13.87
C GLY A 28 -9.21 12.24 -14.00
N ILE A 29 -9.42 10.92 -14.04
CA ILE A 29 -8.43 9.84 -13.95
C ILE A 29 -7.51 10.06 -12.75
N TYR A 30 -6.49 10.90 -12.84
CA TYR A 30 -5.59 11.24 -11.74
C TYR A 30 -6.07 12.39 -10.84
N THR A 31 -7.15 13.09 -11.20
CA THR A 31 -7.62 14.26 -10.44
C THR A 31 -8.94 13.97 -9.73
N ALA A 32 -8.95 14.12 -8.40
CA ALA A 32 -10.18 14.03 -7.62
C ALA A 32 -11.16 15.16 -8.01
N PRO A 33 -12.48 14.88 -8.11
CA PRO A 33 -13.44 15.88 -8.58
C PRO A 33 -13.68 16.99 -7.54
N THR A 34 -13.53 16.69 -6.25
CA THR A 34 -13.76 17.66 -5.16
C THR A 34 -12.93 17.33 -3.91
N ASP A 35 -12.81 18.30 -3.00
CA ASP A 35 -12.28 18.08 -1.64
C ASP A 35 -13.07 17.01 -0.87
N ALA A 36 -14.40 17.01 -1.00
CA ALA A 36 -15.26 16.01 -0.36
C ALA A 36 -14.96 14.59 -0.86
N ALA A 37 -14.58 14.45 -2.12
CA ALA A 37 -14.17 13.18 -2.71
C ALA A 37 -12.84 12.68 -2.12
N LEU A 38 -11.83 13.57 -2.00
CA LEU A 38 -10.57 13.24 -1.31
C LEU A 38 -10.85 12.77 0.14
N LYS A 39 -11.67 13.52 0.87
CA LYS A 39 -12.05 13.18 2.24
C LYS A 39 -12.80 11.85 2.33
N PHE A 40 -13.63 11.53 1.35
CA PHE A 40 -14.43 10.31 1.34
C PHE A 40 -13.55 9.06 1.38
N ASP A 41 -12.57 8.93 0.48
CA ASP A 41 -11.70 7.75 0.42
C ASP A 41 -10.91 7.55 1.74
N ILE A 42 -10.38 8.64 2.32
CA ILE A 42 -9.69 8.63 3.63
C ILE A 42 -10.66 8.21 4.75
N ARG A 43 -11.85 8.81 4.80
CA ARG A 43 -12.85 8.53 5.83
C ARG A 43 -13.27 7.07 5.77
N LYS A 44 -13.57 6.56 4.59
CA LYS A 44 -14.06 5.18 4.39
C LYS A 44 -12.98 4.15 4.66
N THR A 45 -11.71 4.44 4.38
CA THR A 45 -10.58 3.62 4.86
C THR A 45 -10.62 3.44 6.38
N ARG A 46 -10.78 4.53 7.14
CA ARG A 46 -10.87 4.46 8.61
C ARG A 46 -12.14 3.74 9.07
N ASP A 47 -13.28 4.01 8.44
CA ASP A 47 -14.57 3.44 8.85
C ASP A 47 -14.59 1.91 8.63
N LEU A 48 -13.92 1.41 7.58
CA LEU A 48 -13.62 -0.01 7.35
C LEU A 48 -12.60 -0.61 8.35
N GLY A 49 -12.06 0.19 9.27
CA GLY A 49 -11.18 -0.27 10.34
C GLY A 49 -9.71 -0.43 9.99
N PHE A 50 -9.26 0.08 8.83
CA PHE A 50 -7.84 0.24 8.54
C PHE A 50 -7.25 1.39 9.37
N ASN A 51 -5.95 1.33 9.66
CA ASN A 51 -5.21 2.40 10.36
C ASN A 51 -4.13 3.05 9.48
N THR A 52 -3.88 2.49 8.30
CA THR A 52 -2.85 2.96 7.37
C THR A 52 -3.41 3.02 5.94
N ILE A 53 -2.87 3.89 5.10
CA ILE A 53 -3.05 3.92 3.66
C ILE A 53 -1.68 3.76 3.01
N ARG A 54 -1.59 2.97 1.95
CA ARG A 54 -0.46 3.04 1.02
C ARG A 54 -0.91 3.81 -0.22
N LYS A 55 -0.44 5.05 -0.34
CA LYS A 55 -0.70 5.88 -1.52
C LYS A 55 0.21 5.37 -2.63
N HIS A 56 -0.39 4.66 -3.58
CA HIS A 56 0.32 3.86 -4.56
C HIS A 56 0.78 4.69 -5.74
N ILE A 57 2.08 4.63 -6.04
CA ILE A 57 2.78 5.22 -7.20
C ILE A 57 2.32 6.63 -7.61
N LYS A 58 1.93 7.46 -6.65
CA LYS A 58 1.28 8.75 -6.91
C LYS A 58 1.50 9.72 -5.77
N VAL A 59 1.63 11.01 -6.08
CA VAL A 59 1.56 12.09 -5.10
C VAL A 59 0.21 12.80 -5.23
N GLU A 60 -0.48 13.00 -4.12
CA GLU A 60 -1.76 13.71 -4.09
C GLU A 60 -1.57 15.21 -3.80
N PRO A 61 -2.57 16.06 -4.06
CA PRO A 61 -2.56 17.44 -3.56
C PRO A 61 -2.43 17.47 -2.03
N ALA A 62 -1.80 18.51 -1.47
CA ALA A 62 -1.63 18.73 -0.02
C ALA A 62 -2.93 18.53 0.80
N ARG A 63 -4.08 18.80 0.17
CA ARG A 63 -5.40 18.62 0.76
C ARG A 63 -5.72 17.16 1.13
N TRP A 64 -5.19 16.17 0.42
CA TRP A 64 -5.36 14.76 0.74
C TRP A 64 -4.62 14.40 2.04
N TYR A 65 -3.35 14.82 2.19
CA TYR A 65 -2.57 14.62 3.42
C TYR A 65 -3.19 15.34 4.61
N TYR A 66 -3.71 16.56 4.40
CA TYR A 66 -4.51 17.27 5.41
C TYR A 66 -5.66 16.39 5.93
N TRP A 67 -6.39 15.68 5.07
CA TRP A 67 -7.45 14.79 5.54
C TRP A 67 -6.92 13.56 6.26
N ALA A 68 -5.82 12.97 5.80
CA ALA A 68 -5.17 11.85 6.50
C ALA A 68 -4.76 12.25 7.93
N ASP A 69 -4.12 13.41 8.10
CA ASP A 69 -3.77 13.98 9.40
C ASP A 69 -5.00 14.23 10.28
N ARG A 70 -6.04 14.88 9.72
CA ARG A 70 -7.25 15.25 10.48
C ARG A 70 -8.12 14.07 10.87
N ILE A 71 -8.10 13.01 10.06
CA ILE A 71 -8.90 11.80 10.29
C ILE A 71 -8.15 10.80 11.15
N GLY A 72 -6.81 10.85 11.14
CA GLY A 72 -5.93 10.00 11.93
C GLY A 72 -5.61 8.69 11.23
N LEU A 73 -5.06 8.76 10.02
CA LEU A 73 -4.52 7.60 9.29
C LEU A 73 -3.03 7.79 9.01
N MET A 74 -2.27 6.71 9.16
CA MET A 74 -0.87 6.67 8.75
C MET A 74 -0.77 6.47 7.23
N VAL A 75 0.32 6.95 6.62
CA VAL A 75 0.52 6.92 5.17
C VAL A 75 1.90 6.35 4.85
N TRP A 76 1.93 5.31 4.02
CA TRP A 76 3.07 4.98 3.17
C TRP A 76 2.95 5.80 1.89
N GLN A 77 3.99 6.57 1.58
CA GLN A 77 4.05 7.37 0.36
C GLN A 77 4.97 6.71 -0.66
N ASP A 78 4.38 6.17 -1.72
CA ASP A 78 5.15 5.66 -2.85
C ASP A 78 5.64 6.80 -3.75
N MET A 79 6.75 6.59 -4.44
CA MET A 79 7.17 7.48 -5.53
C MET A 79 6.42 7.11 -6.82
N PRO A 80 6.05 8.08 -7.68
CA PRO A 80 5.54 7.77 -9.00
C PRO A 80 6.50 6.90 -9.80
N ALA A 81 6.04 5.73 -10.24
CA ALA A 81 6.91 4.76 -10.88
C ALA A 81 7.32 5.20 -12.29
N LEU A 82 8.55 4.87 -12.68
CA LEU A 82 8.96 4.85 -14.09
C LEU A 82 8.29 3.63 -14.80
N PRO A 83 8.30 3.58 -16.15
CA PRO A 83 7.59 2.54 -16.89
C PRO A 83 7.99 1.11 -16.52
N THR A 84 6.98 0.24 -16.40
CA THR A 84 7.14 -1.20 -16.18
C THR A 84 7.70 -1.89 -17.42
N GLY A 85 8.34 -3.06 -17.25
CA GLY A 85 8.88 -3.88 -18.33
C GLY A 85 10.00 -3.23 -19.16
N SER A 86 10.59 -2.13 -18.67
CA SER A 86 11.54 -1.28 -19.41
C SER A 86 12.79 -0.92 -18.59
N ASN A 87 13.08 -1.67 -17.52
CA ASN A 87 14.17 -1.40 -16.58
C ASN A 87 15.55 -1.28 -17.26
N ASP A 88 15.80 -2.11 -18.28
CA ASP A 88 17.02 -2.16 -19.08
C ASP A 88 17.13 -1.03 -20.11
N LYS A 89 16.01 -0.37 -20.42
CA LYS A 89 15.91 0.70 -21.42
C LYS A 89 16.01 2.11 -20.83
N LEU A 90 16.10 2.23 -19.50
CA LEU A 90 16.20 3.53 -18.84
C LEU A 90 17.54 4.20 -19.14
N SER A 91 17.47 5.41 -19.70
CA SER A 91 18.65 6.25 -19.97
C SER A 91 19.28 6.77 -18.67
N ALA A 92 20.50 7.30 -18.76
CA ALA A 92 21.12 7.99 -17.63
C ALA A 92 20.27 9.20 -17.17
N THR A 93 19.61 9.88 -18.11
CA THR A 93 18.72 11.01 -17.83
C THR A 93 17.48 10.57 -17.06
N ASP A 94 16.83 9.46 -17.43
CA ASP A 94 15.65 8.95 -16.71
C ASP A 94 16.00 8.64 -15.25
N LYS A 95 17.14 7.96 -15.06
CA LYS A 95 17.69 7.60 -13.75
C LYS A 95 18.03 8.85 -12.91
N ALA A 96 18.60 9.87 -13.51
CA ALA A 96 18.93 11.13 -12.83
C ALA A 96 17.66 11.92 -12.46
N ASN A 97 16.70 12.02 -13.38
CA ASN A 97 15.43 12.69 -13.17
C ASN A 97 14.63 12.02 -12.05
N PHE A 98 14.56 10.69 -12.04
CA PHE A 98 13.88 9.96 -10.98
C PHE A 98 14.50 10.24 -9.60
N ARG A 99 15.84 10.19 -9.47
CA ARG A 99 16.52 10.57 -8.21
C ARG A 99 16.20 12.00 -7.78
N ALA A 100 16.18 12.95 -8.72
CA ALA A 100 15.84 14.34 -8.42
C ALA A 100 14.37 14.51 -7.99
N GLN A 101 13.44 13.78 -8.62
CA GLN A 101 12.03 13.75 -8.25
C GLN A 101 11.82 13.15 -6.87
N VAL A 102 12.51 12.06 -6.53
CA VAL A 102 12.48 11.50 -5.16
C VAL A 102 12.92 12.54 -4.14
N THR A 103 14.03 13.25 -4.39
CA THR A 103 14.46 14.35 -3.50
C THR A 103 13.38 15.43 -3.37
N ALA A 104 12.82 15.89 -4.48
CA ALA A 104 11.82 16.96 -4.47
C ALA A 104 10.54 16.55 -3.72
N ILE A 105 10.07 15.31 -3.90
CA ILE A 105 8.88 14.79 -3.22
C ILE A 105 9.12 14.66 -1.72
N VAL A 106 10.26 14.10 -1.30
CA VAL A 106 10.61 14.01 0.13
C VAL A 106 10.74 15.40 0.74
N ASP A 107 11.43 16.33 0.08
CA ASP A 107 11.59 17.70 0.59
C ASP A 107 10.26 18.43 0.74
N GLN A 108 9.36 18.27 -0.24
CA GLN A 108 8.02 18.85 -0.22
C GLN A 108 7.14 18.25 0.89
N LEU A 109 7.19 16.94 1.10
CA LEU A 109 6.22 16.20 1.92
C LEU A 109 6.72 15.80 3.31
N LYS A 110 8.01 15.98 3.64
CA LYS A 110 8.55 15.67 4.99
C LYS A 110 7.91 16.47 6.13
N GLY A 111 7.12 17.50 5.82
CA GLY A 111 6.30 18.23 6.80
C GLY A 111 4.97 17.54 7.15
N GLU A 112 4.49 16.62 6.31
CA GLU A 112 3.20 15.93 6.51
C GLU A 112 3.33 14.87 7.60
N THR A 113 2.53 14.97 8.66
CA THR A 113 2.70 14.10 9.85
C THR A 113 2.12 12.71 9.68
N SER A 114 1.16 12.54 8.78
CA SER A 114 0.55 11.25 8.47
C SER A 114 1.54 10.33 7.77
N ILE A 115 2.51 10.86 7.03
CA ILE A 115 3.50 10.05 6.33
C ILE A 115 4.44 9.42 7.36
N ILE A 116 4.41 8.09 7.45
CA ILE A 116 5.25 7.30 8.37
C ILE A 116 6.44 6.65 7.66
N GLY A 117 6.42 6.62 6.33
CA GLY A 117 7.53 6.13 5.55
C GLY A 117 7.35 6.24 4.05
N TRP A 118 8.45 5.94 3.35
CA TRP A 118 8.64 6.18 1.93
C TRP A 118 8.93 4.88 1.19
N ILE A 119 8.38 4.75 -0.03
CA ILE A 119 8.58 3.59 -0.90
C ILE A 119 9.04 4.09 -2.28
N PRO A 120 10.34 3.99 -2.63
CA PRO A 120 10.82 4.49 -3.92
C PRO A 120 10.45 3.57 -5.08
N PHE A 121 10.33 2.26 -4.86
CA PHE A 121 10.06 1.30 -5.92
C PHE A 121 8.96 0.32 -5.53
N ASN A 122 8.10 -0.01 -6.49
CA ASN A 122 7.07 -1.04 -6.41
C ASN A 122 7.39 -2.16 -7.38
N GLU A 123 7.47 -3.43 -6.94
CA GLU A 123 7.59 -4.63 -7.79
C GLU A 123 8.73 -4.61 -8.84
N GLY A 124 9.72 -3.73 -8.65
CA GLY A 124 10.80 -3.50 -9.61
C GLY A 124 10.45 -2.60 -10.79
N TRP A 125 9.29 -1.93 -10.79
CA TRP A 125 8.85 -1.05 -11.86
C TRP A 125 9.78 0.15 -12.02
N GLY A 126 10.48 0.21 -13.16
CA GLY A 126 11.47 1.23 -13.41
C GLY A 126 12.72 1.14 -12.52
N GLN A 127 12.89 0.03 -11.80
CA GLN A 127 14.04 -0.21 -10.95
C GLN A 127 15.17 -0.81 -11.80
N TRP A 128 16.21 -0.02 -12.08
CA TRP A 128 17.28 -0.44 -13.00
C TRP A 128 18.27 -1.45 -12.41
N SER A 129 18.31 -1.64 -11.09
CA SER A 129 19.11 -2.67 -10.43
C SER A 129 18.68 -2.87 -8.96
N ILE A 130 19.08 -3.99 -8.33
CA ILE A 130 18.90 -4.17 -6.88
C ILE A 130 19.68 -3.11 -6.07
N PRO A 131 20.95 -2.79 -6.40
CA PRO A 131 21.66 -1.68 -5.75
C PRO A 131 20.94 -0.32 -5.86
N ALA A 132 20.18 -0.06 -6.93
CA ALA A 132 19.41 1.16 -7.08
C ALA A 132 18.41 1.38 -5.94
N ALA A 133 17.73 0.31 -5.51
CA ALA A 133 16.80 0.38 -4.39
C ALA A 133 17.52 0.76 -3.08
N ALA A 134 18.71 0.19 -2.85
CA ALA A 134 19.54 0.54 -1.70
C ALA A 134 20.06 2.00 -1.75
N GLU A 135 20.51 2.45 -2.92
CA GLU A 135 20.96 3.84 -3.15
C GLU A 135 19.84 4.85 -2.85
N LEU A 136 18.64 4.63 -3.39
CA LEU A 136 17.50 5.51 -3.18
C LEU A 136 17.01 5.46 -1.73
N ALA A 137 17.04 4.29 -1.08
CA ALA A 137 16.72 4.20 0.33
C ALA A 137 17.70 5.01 1.21
N ALA A 138 19.00 4.94 0.92
CA ALA A 138 20.01 5.74 1.60
C ALA A 138 19.83 7.24 1.35
N GLN A 139 19.52 7.64 0.10
CA GLN A 139 19.21 9.03 -0.25
C GLN A 139 18.00 9.55 0.55
N ILE A 140 16.91 8.77 0.63
CA ILE A 140 15.72 9.15 1.41
C ILE A 140 16.08 9.27 2.89
N LYS A 141 16.85 8.34 3.46
CA LYS A 141 17.29 8.41 4.87
C LYS A 141 18.16 9.61 5.19
N GLN A 142 18.95 10.11 4.23
CA GLN A 142 19.71 11.34 4.39
C GLN A 142 18.80 12.58 4.40
N LEU A 143 17.75 12.59 3.57
CA LEU A 143 16.80 13.70 3.46
C LEU A 143 15.80 13.74 4.62
N ASP A 144 15.33 12.58 5.05
CA ASP A 144 14.35 12.42 6.12
C ASP A 144 14.66 11.18 6.99
N PRO A 145 15.57 11.34 7.97
CA PRO A 145 15.92 10.25 8.88
C PRO A 145 14.80 9.91 9.88
N SER A 146 13.73 10.71 9.95
CA SER A 146 12.67 10.56 10.95
C SER A 146 11.62 9.50 10.60
N ARG A 147 11.58 9.06 9.33
CA ARG A 147 10.57 8.15 8.78
C ARG A 147 11.18 6.83 8.33
N LEU A 148 10.32 5.82 8.20
CA LEU A 148 10.71 4.51 7.70
C LEU A 148 10.96 4.56 6.19
N VAL A 149 11.75 3.63 5.68
CA VAL A 149 11.94 3.41 4.25
C VAL A 149 11.76 1.92 3.97
N ASP A 150 10.77 1.60 3.15
CA ASP A 150 10.76 0.34 2.44
C ASP A 150 11.52 0.56 1.13
N ALA A 151 12.72 0.00 1.02
CA ALA A 151 13.60 0.23 -0.12
C ALA A 151 12.98 -0.27 -1.44
N ARG A 152 12.14 -1.30 -1.37
CA ARG A 152 11.30 -1.75 -2.48
C ARG A 152 10.15 -2.64 -1.98
N SER A 153 8.93 -2.24 -2.33
CA SER A 153 7.75 -3.06 -2.07
C SER A 153 7.74 -4.27 -3.02
N GLY A 154 7.44 -5.46 -2.50
CA GLY A 154 7.28 -6.69 -3.27
C GLY A 154 8.58 -7.38 -3.69
N ALA A 155 9.48 -7.70 -2.76
CA ALA A 155 10.82 -8.26 -3.04
C ALA A 155 10.83 -9.51 -3.96
N ASN A 156 9.77 -10.30 -3.92
CA ASN A 156 9.54 -11.56 -4.65
C ASN A 156 8.88 -11.38 -6.04
N CYS A 157 8.51 -10.16 -6.41
CA CYS A 157 7.74 -9.80 -7.60
C CYS A 157 8.32 -8.51 -8.22
N CYS A 158 8.00 -8.13 -9.45
CA CYS A 158 7.65 -8.96 -10.59
C CYS A 158 8.64 -8.65 -11.72
N ASP A 159 8.86 -7.37 -11.99
CA ASP A 159 9.83 -6.89 -12.98
C ASP A 159 11.29 -7.08 -12.51
N MET A 160 11.54 -7.02 -11.20
CA MET A 160 12.86 -7.29 -10.65
C MET A 160 12.75 -7.97 -9.28
N LYS A 161 13.13 -9.25 -9.21
CA LYS A 161 13.18 -10.01 -7.95
C LYS A 161 14.53 -9.85 -7.26
N GLY A 162 14.52 -9.83 -5.93
CA GLY A 162 15.73 -9.75 -5.13
C GLY A 162 15.63 -8.72 -4.02
N ASP A 163 16.30 -9.00 -2.91
CA ASP A 163 16.30 -8.16 -1.74
C ASP A 163 17.53 -7.24 -1.75
N PRO A 164 17.38 -5.90 -1.68
CA PRO A 164 18.52 -4.99 -1.57
C PRO A 164 19.19 -5.01 -0.20
N HIS A 165 18.60 -5.69 0.80
CA HIS A 165 19.05 -5.66 2.20
C HIS A 165 19.24 -4.24 2.75
N ALA A 166 18.33 -3.33 2.35
CA ALA A 166 18.37 -1.92 2.67
C ALA A 166 17.00 -1.42 3.15
N GLY A 167 16.99 -0.23 3.75
CA GLY A 167 15.80 0.32 4.39
C GLY A 167 15.50 -0.33 5.75
N ASP A 168 14.30 -0.12 6.25
CA ASP A 168 13.83 -0.61 7.56
C ASP A 168 12.82 -1.77 7.43
N VAL A 169 12.39 -2.06 6.20
CA VAL A 169 11.30 -3.01 5.92
C VAL A 169 11.73 -4.02 4.85
N TYR A 170 11.43 -5.29 5.11
CA TYR A 170 11.45 -6.37 4.12
C TYR A 170 10.00 -6.65 3.69
N ASP A 171 9.71 -6.38 2.43
CA ASP A 171 8.36 -6.44 1.86
C ASP A 171 8.27 -7.57 0.82
N VAL A 172 7.16 -8.32 0.82
CA VAL A 172 6.79 -9.26 -0.26
C VAL A 172 5.34 -9.03 -0.66
N HIS A 173 4.94 -9.43 -1.87
CA HIS A 173 3.55 -9.39 -2.33
C HIS A 173 3.00 -10.80 -2.56
N ASP A 174 1.74 -11.04 -2.21
CA ASP A 174 0.99 -12.25 -2.57
C ASP A 174 -0.49 -11.92 -2.76
N TYR A 175 -0.91 -11.71 -4.02
CA TYR A 175 -2.28 -11.33 -4.35
C TYR A 175 -3.35 -12.38 -4.01
N GLN A 176 -2.97 -13.66 -3.89
CA GLN A 176 -3.87 -14.70 -3.35
C GLN A 176 -3.82 -14.77 -1.82
N GLY A 177 -2.78 -14.18 -1.22
CA GLY A 177 -2.20 -14.39 0.09
C GLY A 177 -3.12 -14.19 1.30
N PRO A 178 -2.71 -13.43 2.33
CA PRO A 178 -1.52 -12.57 2.43
C PRO A 178 -0.19 -13.33 2.39
N GLY A 179 0.85 -12.63 1.93
CA GLY A 179 2.24 -13.04 2.05
C GLY A 179 2.66 -13.11 3.51
N LEU A 180 3.56 -14.03 3.85
CA LEU A 180 3.96 -14.29 5.24
C LEU A 180 5.48 -14.20 5.43
N PRO A 181 6.11 -13.03 5.17
CA PRO A 181 7.53 -12.83 5.44
C PRO A 181 7.82 -12.78 6.94
N SER A 182 9.09 -12.91 7.29
CA SER A 182 9.59 -12.75 8.66
C SER A 182 10.57 -11.58 8.73
N PRO A 183 10.59 -10.81 9.83
CA PRO A 183 11.60 -9.78 10.04
C PRO A 183 12.99 -10.41 10.13
N ASP A 184 14.00 -9.66 9.68
CA ASP A 184 15.40 -10.05 9.81
C ASP A 184 16.09 -9.29 10.97
N ALA A 185 17.42 -9.41 11.05
CA ALA A 185 18.22 -8.79 12.10
C ALA A 185 18.18 -7.25 12.10
N GLN A 186 17.80 -6.62 10.99
CA GLN A 186 17.80 -5.17 10.81
C GLN A 186 16.42 -4.59 10.48
N ARG A 187 15.53 -5.37 9.87
CA ARG A 187 14.29 -4.87 9.26
C ARG A 187 13.04 -5.56 9.81
N ALA A 188 11.98 -4.79 9.96
CA ALA A 188 10.64 -5.33 10.11
C ALA A 188 10.19 -6.02 8.81
N ALA A 189 9.12 -6.80 8.85
CA ALA A 189 8.58 -7.42 7.64
C ALA A 189 7.09 -7.12 7.46
N ILE A 190 6.67 -6.87 6.21
CA ILE A 190 5.28 -6.60 5.83
C ILE A 190 4.92 -7.34 4.55
N ASP A 191 3.63 -7.54 4.33
CA ASP A 191 3.08 -7.95 3.04
C ASP A 191 2.57 -6.72 2.28
N GLY A 192 3.33 -6.27 1.28
CA GLY A 192 3.14 -4.97 0.63
C GLY A 192 1.92 -4.86 -0.26
N GLU A 193 1.38 -6.00 -0.75
CA GLU A 193 0.13 -6.12 -1.50
C GLU A 193 -0.44 -7.54 -1.43
N HIS A 194 -1.73 -7.65 -1.06
CA HIS A 194 -2.48 -8.90 -1.12
C HIS A 194 -3.98 -8.69 -1.35
N GLY A 195 -4.71 -9.80 -1.54
CA GLY A 195 -6.17 -9.79 -1.47
C GLY A 195 -6.86 -9.26 -2.72
N GLY A 196 -6.40 -9.66 -3.92
CA GLY A 196 -6.97 -9.26 -5.21
C GLY A 196 -8.36 -9.86 -5.55
N LEU A 197 -9.27 -9.95 -4.57
CA LEU A 197 -10.60 -10.53 -4.74
C LEU A 197 -11.46 -9.68 -5.67
N THR A 198 -11.72 -10.19 -6.87
CA THR A 198 -12.31 -9.42 -7.97
C THR A 198 -13.82 -9.62 -8.05
N LEU A 199 -14.59 -8.54 -7.88
CA LEU A 199 -16.04 -8.50 -8.05
C LEU A 199 -16.45 -7.27 -8.86
N GLY A 200 -16.77 -7.44 -10.15
CA GLY A 200 -17.31 -6.35 -10.96
C GLY A 200 -18.80 -6.10 -10.64
N ILE A 201 -19.20 -4.83 -10.53
CA ILE A 201 -20.62 -4.45 -10.37
C ILE A 201 -21.11 -3.82 -11.69
N PRO A 202 -22.06 -4.44 -12.41
CA PRO A 202 -22.59 -3.89 -13.66
C PRO A 202 -23.07 -2.45 -13.49
N GLY A 203 -22.74 -1.58 -14.45
CA GLY A 203 -23.07 -0.15 -14.41
C GLY A 203 -22.10 0.73 -13.61
N HIS A 204 -21.14 0.14 -12.90
CA HIS A 204 -20.17 0.87 -12.07
C HIS A 204 -18.71 0.54 -12.42
N VAL A 205 -18.47 -0.02 -13.60
CA VAL A 205 -17.14 -0.37 -14.13
C VAL A 205 -16.75 0.59 -15.25
N TRP A 206 -15.45 0.79 -15.45
CA TRP A 206 -14.95 1.52 -16.60
C TRP A 206 -15.22 0.72 -17.90
N PRO A 207 -15.70 1.36 -18.98
CA PRO A 207 -16.04 0.65 -20.20
C PRO A 207 -14.80 0.20 -20.98
N ASN A 208 -14.94 -0.94 -21.68
CA ASN A 208 -13.99 -1.43 -22.71
C ASN A 208 -12.56 -1.73 -22.22
N THR A 209 -12.36 -1.98 -20.93
CA THR A 209 -11.06 -2.40 -20.39
C THR A 209 -11.10 -3.89 -20.01
N PRO A 210 -10.13 -4.71 -20.50
CA PRO A 210 -9.97 -6.08 -20.02
C PRO A 210 -9.76 -6.09 -18.51
N ILE A 211 -10.49 -6.98 -17.82
CA ILE A 211 -10.32 -7.16 -16.38
C ILE A 211 -9.07 -8.00 -16.16
N ASN A 212 -8.23 -7.59 -15.20
CA ASN A 212 -7.15 -8.39 -14.66
C ASN A 212 -7.62 -9.08 -13.36
N PRO A 213 -8.27 -10.26 -13.43
CA PRO A 213 -8.79 -10.91 -12.23
C PRO A 213 -7.64 -11.61 -11.51
N TYR A 214 -7.26 -11.07 -10.35
CA TYR A 214 -6.36 -11.79 -9.45
C TYR A 214 -7.11 -12.99 -8.84
N GLY A 215 -8.36 -12.83 -8.38
CA GLY A 215 -9.20 -13.94 -7.90
C GLY A 215 -10.68 -13.61 -7.96
N ALA A 216 -11.38 -14.03 -9.02
CA ALA A 216 -12.79 -13.71 -9.22
C ALA A 216 -13.70 -14.32 -8.13
N VAL A 217 -14.62 -13.52 -7.61
CA VAL A 217 -15.68 -13.96 -6.69
C VAL A 217 -17.05 -13.71 -7.30
N LYS A 218 -17.99 -14.60 -6.99
CA LYS A 218 -19.30 -14.63 -7.65
C LYS A 218 -20.26 -13.51 -7.23
N ASP A 219 -20.18 -13.07 -5.97
CA ASP A 219 -21.15 -12.15 -5.36
C ASP A 219 -20.57 -11.49 -4.12
N ARG A 220 -21.33 -10.55 -3.54
CA ARG A 220 -20.94 -9.84 -2.30
C ARG A 220 -20.75 -10.77 -1.11
N ALA A 221 -21.48 -11.88 -1.03
CA ALA A 221 -21.32 -12.83 0.08
C ALA A 221 -19.96 -13.54 -0.01
N ALA A 222 -19.57 -13.98 -1.21
CA ALA A 222 -18.27 -14.56 -1.49
C ALA A 222 -17.12 -13.55 -1.28
N LEU A 223 -17.30 -12.28 -1.68
CA LEU A 223 -16.31 -11.22 -1.42
C LEU A 223 -16.08 -11.04 0.09
N ASN A 224 -17.14 -10.92 0.88
CA ASN A 224 -17.03 -10.75 2.33
C ASN A 224 -16.40 -11.97 3.01
N ALA A 225 -16.80 -13.18 2.62
CA ALA A 225 -16.21 -14.41 3.15
C ALA A 225 -14.72 -14.53 2.80
N GLY A 226 -14.37 -14.22 1.54
CA GLY A 226 -12.99 -14.22 1.06
C GLY A 226 -12.12 -13.19 1.78
N TYR A 227 -12.62 -11.95 1.94
CA TYR A 227 -11.92 -10.90 2.67
C TYR A 227 -11.64 -11.34 4.11
N VAL A 228 -12.66 -11.79 4.85
CA VAL A 228 -12.51 -12.21 6.24
C VAL A 228 -11.53 -13.39 6.35
N ALA A 229 -11.62 -14.37 5.46
CA ALA A 229 -10.70 -15.52 5.45
C ALA A 229 -9.25 -15.07 5.18
N ASN A 230 -9.03 -14.22 4.17
CA ASN A 230 -7.74 -13.68 3.81
C ASN A 230 -7.12 -12.87 4.96
N THR A 231 -7.84 -11.89 5.52
CA THR A 231 -7.37 -11.06 6.64
C THR A 231 -7.13 -11.89 7.91
N LYS A 232 -7.92 -12.95 8.15
CA LYS A 232 -7.72 -13.84 9.30
C LYS A 232 -6.39 -14.60 9.25
N VAL A 233 -5.81 -14.82 8.07
CA VAL A 233 -4.47 -15.41 7.95
C VAL A 233 -3.40 -14.54 8.61
N LEU A 234 -3.53 -13.20 8.57
CA LEU A 234 -2.62 -12.29 9.26
C LEU A 234 -2.66 -12.53 10.77
N LEU A 235 -3.87 -12.68 11.33
CA LEU A 235 -4.07 -12.96 12.75
C LEU A 235 -3.44 -14.31 13.13
N ASP A 236 -3.78 -15.37 12.39
CA ASP A 236 -3.46 -16.74 12.77
C ASP A 236 -2.00 -17.12 12.45
N LYS A 237 -1.42 -16.54 11.38
CA LYS A 237 -0.10 -16.91 10.87
C LYS A 237 0.88 -15.74 10.75
N GLY A 238 0.40 -14.54 10.45
CA GLY A 238 1.24 -13.33 10.36
C GLY A 238 1.77 -12.86 11.72
N MET A 239 0.91 -12.79 12.74
CA MET A 239 1.32 -12.38 14.09
C MET A 239 2.42 -13.29 14.66
N PRO A 240 2.28 -14.63 14.64
CA PRO A 240 3.34 -15.53 15.11
C PRO A 240 4.64 -15.43 14.32
N LYS A 241 4.61 -15.02 13.06
CA LYS A 241 5.83 -14.85 12.23
C LYS A 241 6.61 -13.58 12.51
N GLY A 242 6.01 -12.56 13.10
CA GLY A 242 6.72 -11.30 13.29
C GLY A 242 6.31 -10.16 12.36
N MET A 243 5.25 -10.33 11.57
CA MET A 243 4.83 -9.30 10.61
C MET A 243 4.40 -8.01 11.31
N SER A 244 4.72 -6.87 10.70
CA SER A 244 4.42 -5.52 11.21
C SER A 244 3.36 -4.78 10.39
N GLY A 245 2.90 -5.35 9.29
CA GLY A 245 1.86 -4.74 8.48
C GLY A 245 1.46 -5.60 7.29
N SER A 246 0.38 -5.20 6.65
CA SER A 246 -0.02 -5.69 5.34
C SER A 246 -0.83 -4.63 4.58
N VAL A 247 -0.89 -4.75 3.26
CA VAL A 247 -1.69 -3.84 2.42
C VAL A 247 -2.68 -4.66 1.58
N TYR A 248 -3.97 -4.43 1.79
CA TYR A 248 -5.02 -5.02 0.96
C TYR A 248 -5.21 -4.18 -0.32
N THR A 249 -5.19 -4.82 -1.48
CA THR A 249 -5.48 -4.21 -2.79
C THR A 249 -6.99 -4.27 -3.02
N LYS A 250 -7.80 -3.22 -2.86
CA LYS A 250 -7.56 -1.77 -2.65
C LYS A 250 -8.86 -1.08 -2.17
N ILE A 251 -8.88 0.24 -1.94
CA ILE A 251 -10.10 0.92 -1.43
C ILE A 251 -11.21 1.02 -2.49
N THR A 252 -10.87 1.35 -3.74
CA THR A 252 -11.82 1.56 -4.84
C THR A 252 -11.34 0.81 -6.09
N ASP A 253 -12.27 0.29 -6.88
CA ASP A 253 -11.96 -0.25 -8.21
C ASP A 253 -11.24 0.82 -9.06
N VAL A 254 -10.45 0.37 -10.04
CA VAL A 254 -9.96 1.21 -11.15
C VAL A 254 -10.30 0.51 -12.47
N GLU A 255 -9.89 1.06 -13.60
CA GLU A 255 -10.40 0.67 -14.93
C GLU A 255 -10.37 -0.84 -15.19
N GLY A 256 -9.20 -1.48 -15.04
CA GLY A 256 -9.00 -2.90 -15.29
C GLY A 256 -9.00 -3.81 -14.05
N GLU A 257 -9.15 -3.24 -12.85
CA GLU A 257 -9.00 -4.00 -11.60
C GLU A 257 -10.20 -3.75 -10.70
N HIS A 258 -11.04 -4.78 -10.54
CA HIS A 258 -12.30 -4.70 -9.79
C HIS A 258 -12.20 -5.36 -8.41
N ASN A 259 -11.04 -5.23 -7.78
CA ASN A 259 -10.71 -5.76 -6.45
C ASN A 259 -10.83 -4.72 -5.33
N GLY A 260 -11.40 -3.55 -5.62
CA GLY A 260 -11.72 -2.52 -4.64
C GLY A 260 -12.86 -2.90 -3.70
N LEU A 261 -12.85 -2.33 -2.50
CA LEU A 261 -13.95 -2.43 -1.52
C LEU A 261 -15.16 -1.55 -1.92
N TYR A 262 -14.92 -0.57 -2.78
CA TYR A 262 -15.91 0.29 -3.44
C TYR A 262 -15.80 0.18 -4.96
N THR A 263 -16.91 0.45 -5.65
CA THR A 263 -16.89 0.63 -7.11
C THR A 263 -16.07 1.84 -7.55
N TYR A 264 -15.71 1.91 -8.84
CA TYR A 264 -14.82 2.95 -9.36
C TYR A 264 -15.39 4.37 -9.14
N ASP A 265 -16.71 4.51 -9.25
CA ASP A 265 -17.44 5.75 -9.01
C ASP A 265 -17.81 6.00 -7.54
N ARG A 266 -17.36 5.14 -6.62
CA ARG A 266 -17.67 5.14 -5.18
C ARG A 266 -19.17 5.12 -4.83
N LYS A 267 -20.05 4.75 -5.77
CA LYS A 267 -21.50 4.70 -5.52
C LYS A 267 -21.97 3.44 -4.81
N VAL A 268 -21.21 2.35 -4.92
CA VAL A 268 -21.56 1.06 -4.29
C VAL A 268 -20.42 0.59 -3.41
N GLU A 269 -20.73 0.44 -2.13
CA GLU A 269 -19.91 -0.34 -1.21
C GLU A 269 -20.10 -1.83 -1.50
N LYS A 270 -19.03 -2.54 -1.85
CA LYS A 270 -19.10 -3.94 -2.29
C LYS A 270 -19.10 -4.91 -1.11
N VAL A 271 -18.58 -4.47 0.03
CA VAL A 271 -18.45 -5.25 1.26
C VAL A 271 -19.55 -4.94 2.28
N ASP A 272 -19.53 -5.68 3.39
CA ASP A 272 -20.26 -5.41 4.63
C ASP A 272 -19.27 -4.76 5.60
N GLU A 273 -19.41 -3.45 5.81
CA GLU A 273 -18.47 -2.64 6.61
C GLU A 273 -18.26 -3.22 8.02
N ALA A 274 -19.33 -3.72 8.66
CA ALA A 274 -19.24 -4.24 10.03
C ALA A 274 -18.37 -5.51 10.10
N LYS A 275 -18.49 -6.40 9.11
CA LYS A 275 -17.67 -7.62 9.03
C LYS A 275 -16.19 -7.29 8.79
N VAL A 276 -15.93 -6.41 7.81
CA VAL A 276 -14.57 -5.96 7.46
C VAL A 276 -13.91 -5.27 8.67
N ARG A 277 -14.61 -4.31 9.28
CA ARG A 277 -14.12 -3.58 10.45
C ARG A 277 -13.82 -4.51 11.62
N THR A 278 -14.66 -5.52 11.85
CA THR A 278 -14.47 -6.47 12.95
C THR A 278 -13.17 -7.26 12.81
N ILE A 279 -12.90 -7.84 11.64
CA ILE A 279 -11.67 -8.60 11.42
C ILE A 279 -10.42 -7.71 11.39
N ASN A 280 -10.52 -6.52 10.77
CA ASN A 280 -9.43 -5.54 10.73
C ASN A 280 -8.99 -5.11 12.12
N GLN A 281 -9.94 -4.78 12.99
CA GLN A 281 -9.65 -4.42 14.38
C GLN A 281 -9.08 -5.59 15.19
N ALA A 282 -9.49 -6.83 14.90
CA ALA A 282 -8.91 -8.00 15.55
C ALA A 282 -7.43 -8.16 15.20
N VAL A 283 -7.05 -7.98 13.92
CA VAL A 283 -5.64 -8.01 13.48
C VAL A 283 -4.83 -6.89 14.14
N ILE A 284 -5.32 -5.64 14.09
CA ILE A 284 -4.61 -4.50 14.68
C ILE A 284 -4.39 -4.71 16.19
N ARG A 285 -5.41 -5.18 16.93
CA ARG A 285 -5.30 -5.46 18.37
C ARG A 285 -4.34 -6.61 18.69
N ALA A 286 -4.24 -7.61 17.82
CA ALA A 286 -3.29 -8.69 18.03
C ALA A 286 -1.84 -8.22 17.80
N GLY A 287 -1.63 -7.31 16.84
CA GLY A 287 -0.31 -6.82 16.49
C GLY A 287 0.29 -5.76 17.43
N VAL A 288 -0.46 -5.28 18.42
CA VAL A 288 0.07 -4.44 19.51
C VAL A 288 0.59 -5.26 20.69
N GLN A 289 0.44 -6.58 20.68
CA GLN A 289 0.96 -7.43 21.74
C GLN A 289 2.50 -7.58 21.62
N PRO A 290 3.23 -7.64 22.76
CA PRO A 290 4.69 -7.71 22.77
C PRO A 290 5.32 -8.87 21.99
#